data_AF-K1YXN6-F1
#
_entry.id   AF-K1YXN6-F1
#
_cell.length_a   1.000
_cell.length_b   1.000
_cell.length_c   1.000
_cell.angle_alpha   90.00
_cell.angle_beta   90.00
_cell.angle_gamma   90.00
#
_symmetry.space_group_name_H-M   'P 1'
#
loop_
_entity.id
_entity.type
_entity.pdbx_description
1 polymer ?
#
loop_
_entity_poly.entity_id
_entity_poly.type
_entity_poly.pdbx_seq_one_letter_code
_entity_poly.pdbx_strand_id
1 'polypeptide(L)'
;MQLSRQMIINPFKGYEQEERNLLNPSLRDTLIEFSAIDGAFVISGDGEVITAGRYLGAATDESEIPRGLGARHIAAAGITALTNAVAIVISESTGDVRLFRKGKMIMNIEKSAR
;
A
#
# COMPACT_ATOMS: atom_id res chain seq x y z
N MET A 1 -12.65 -13.38 -9.75
CA MET A 1 -12.56 -11.90 -9.73
C MET A 1 -11.09 -11.51 -9.69
N GLN A 2 -10.65 -10.55 -10.52
CA GLN A 2 -9.28 -10.08 -10.50
C GLN A 2 -9.11 -9.06 -9.35
N LEU A 3 -8.34 -9.41 -8.32
CA LEU A 3 -8.22 -8.61 -7.08
C LEU A 3 -7.41 -7.31 -7.26
N SER A 4 -6.63 -7.20 -8.34
CA SER A 4 -5.82 -6.03 -8.62
C SER A 4 -5.47 -5.93 -10.11
N ARG A 5 -5.26 -4.71 -10.60
CA ARG A 5 -4.79 -4.46 -11.98
C ARG A 5 -3.68 -3.41 -11.99
N GLN A 6 -2.75 -3.55 -12.91
CA GLN A 6 -1.72 -2.55 -13.12
C GLN A 6 -2.33 -1.35 -13.86
N MET A 7 -2.18 -0.13 -13.31
CA MET A 7 -2.74 1.08 -13.94
C MET A 7 -1.77 1.76 -14.91
N ILE A 8 -0.48 1.78 -14.56
CA ILE A 8 0.60 2.37 -15.35
C ILE A 8 1.65 1.31 -15.68
N ILE A 9 2.60 1.60 -16.58
CA ILE A 9 3.75 0.71 -16.78
C ILE A 9 4.41 0.44 -15.42
N ASN A 10 4.69 -0.83 -15.10
CA ASN A 10 5.36 -1.18 -13.85
C ASN A 10 6.78 -0.58 -13.86
N PRO A 11 7.08 0.40 -13.00
CA PRO A 11 8.36 1.10 -13.06
C PRO A 11 9.52 0.28 -12.49
N PHE A 12 9.26 -0.84 -11.81
CA PHE A 12 10.29 -1.74 -11.26
C PHE A 12 10.53 -2.98 -12.14
N LYS A 13 9.82 -3.09 -13.26
CA LYS A 13 9.98 -4.23 -14.19
C LYS A 13 11.28 -4.09 -14.98
N GLY A 14 12.10 -5.13 -14.95
CA GLY A 14 13.37 -5.19 -15.70
C GLY A 14 14.60 -4.77 -14.91
N TYR A 15 14.42 -4.31 -13.67
CA TYR A 15 15.51 -4.09 -12.72
C TYR A 15 15.81 -5.36 -11.92
N GLU A 16 17.07 -5.52 -11.51
CA GLU A 16 17.50 -6.63 -10.66
C GLU A 16 16.93 -6.50 -9.24
N GLN A 17 16.89 -7.62 -8.52
CA GLN A 17 16.28 -7.68 -7.19
C GLN A 17 16.97 -6.73 -6.20
N GLU A 18 18.30 -6.61 -6.26
CA GLU A 18 19.10 -5.75 -5.40
C GLU A 18 18.84 -4.26 -5.66
N GLU A 19 18.54 -3.90 -6.90
CA GLU A 19 18.23 -2.51 -7.29
C GLU A 19 16.88 -2.07 -6.76
N ARG A 20 15.91 -2.99 -6.69
CA ARG A 20 14.54 -2.71 -6.24
C ARG A 20 14.25 -3.19 -4.81
N ASN A 21 15.29 -3.48 -4.03
CA ASN A 21 15.13 -3.81 -2.61
C ASN A 21 14.99 -2.53 -1.76
N LEU A 22 14.03 -2.50 -0.83
CA LEU A 22 13.81 -1.37 0.08
C LEU A 22 15.02 -1.00 0.94
N LEU A 23 15.94 -1.96 1.18
CA LEU A 23 17.17 -1.72 1.93
C LEU A 23 18.25 -1.03 1.09
N ASN A 24 18.07 -0.92 -0.23
CA ASN A 24 18.97 -0.17 -1.10
C ASN A 24 18.76 1.34 -0.91
N PRO A 25 19.76 2.08 -0.38
CA PRO A 25 19.62 3.52 -0.13
C PRO A 25 19.36 4.33 -1.39
N SER A 26 19.86 3.88 -2.55
CA SER A 26 19.67 4.56 -3.83
C SER A 26 18.22 4.51 -4.33
N LEU A 27 17.41 3.57 -3.83
CA LEU A 27 16.01 3.43 -4.20
C LEU A 27 15.11 4.47 -3.52
N ARG A 28 15.60 5.11 -2.45
CA ARG A 28 14.79 5.95 -1.58
C ARG A 28 14.09 7.09 -2.33
N ASP A 29 14.83 7.80 -3.17
CA ASP A 29 14.28 8.96 -3.89
C ASP A 29 13.23 8.50 -4.91
N THR A 30 13.47 7.37 -5.59
CA THR A 30 12.49 6.75 -6.49
C THR A 30 11.19 6.39 -5.77
N LEU A 31 11.26 5.85 -4.55
CA LEU A 31 10.06 5.53 -3.76
C LEU A 31 9.29 6.79 -3.37
N ILE A 32 10.00 7.87 -3.02
CA ILE A 32 9.39 9.16 -2.67
C ILE A 32 8.67 9.72 -3.91
N GLU A 33 9.32 9.76 -5.06
CA GLU A 33 8.71 10.26 -6.30
C GLU A 33 7.50 9.42 -6.71
N PHE A 34 7.61 8.09 -6.68
CA PHE A 34 6.50 7.21 -7.01
C PHE A 34 5.40 7.19 -5.94
N SER A 35 5.64 7.69 -4.72
CA SER A 35 4.59 7.78 -3.71
C SER A 35 3.49 8.79 -4.06
N ALA A 36 3.77 9.72 -4.99
CA ALA A 36 2.82 10.70 -5.49
C ALA A 36 1.85 10.14 -6.53
N ILE A 37 2.07 8.93 -7.05
CA ILE A 37 1.21 8.33 -8.08
C ILE A 37 0.01 7.60 -7.44
N ASP A 38 -1.08 7.52 -8.20
CA ASP A 38 -2.24 6.75 -7.76
C ASP A 38 -1.96 5.23 -7.74
N GLY A 39 -2.36 4.59 -6.65
CA GLY A 39 -2.32 3.14 -6.49
C GLY A 39 -1.43 2.69 -5.33
N ALA A 40 -1.25 1.37 -5.23
CA ALA A 40 -0.46 0.75 -4.18
C ALA A 40 0.92 0.34 -4.70
N PHE A 41 1.89 0.39 -3.78
CA PHE A 41 3.10 -0.42 -3.88
C PHE A 41 2.78 -1.85 -3.48
N VAL A 42 3.39 -2.82 -4.18
CA VAL A 42 3.39 -4.23 -3.77
C VAL A 42 4.82 -4.60 -3.46
N ILE A 43 5.05 -5.07 -2.25
CA ILE A 43 6.39 -5.40 -1.73
C ILE A 43 6.34 -6.85 -1.25
N SER A 44 7.38 -7.62 -1.56
CA SER A 44 7.54 -9.00 -1.09
C SER A 44 8.01 -9.07 0.37
N GLY A 45 8.00 -10.26 0.96
CA GLY A 45 8.43 -10.46 2.36
C GLY A 45 9.92 -10.21 2.61
N ASP A 46 10.75 -10.29 1.58
CA ASP A 46 12.19 -10.02 1.59
C ASP A 46 12.56 -8.59 1.17
N GLY A 47 11.55 -7.71 1.05
CA GLY A 47 11.75 -6.27 0.84
C GLY A 47 11.93 -5.86 -0.62
N GLU A 48 11.66 -6.75 -1.58
CA GLU A 48 11.66 -6.43 -3.01
C GLU A 48 10.39 -5.67 -3.40
N VAL A 49 10.55 -4.53 -4.07
CA VAL A 49 9.43 -3.77 -4.63
C VAL A 49 9.02 -4.40 -5.96
N ILE A 50 7.87 -5.06 -5.97
CA ILE A 50 7.34 -5.77 -7.14
C ILE A 50 6.75 -4.79 -8.15
N THR A 51 6.02 -3.77 -7.69
CA THR A 51 5.42 -2.72 -8.52
C THR A 51 4.98 -1.51 -7.71
N ALA A 52 4.79 -0.38 -8.38
CA ALA A 52 3.98 0.74 -7.91
C ALA A 52 2.79 0.98 -8.86
N GLY A 53 1.86 1.86 -8.46
CA GLY A 53 0.71 2.24 -9.29
C GLY A 53 -0.29 1.09 -9.51
N ARG A 54 -0.38 0.16 -8.56
CA ARG A 54 -1.30 -0.99 -8.65
C ARG A 54 -2.66 -0.62 -8.10
N TYR A 55 -3.71 -0.75 -8.90
CA TYR A 55 -5.08 -0.65 -8.40
C TYR A 55 -5.44 -1.92 -7.63
N LEU A 56 -5.97 -1.75 -6.41
CA LEU A 56 -6.48 -2.84 -5.59
C LEU A 56 -8.02 -2.79 -5.63
N GLY A 57 -8.62 -3.78 -6.30
CA GLY A 57 -10.07 -3.87 -6.52
C GLY A 57 -10.77 -4.74 -5.49
N ALA A 58 -10.18 -4.92 -4.30
CA ALA A 58 -10.75 -5.75 -3.27
C ALA A 58 -11.89 -5.00 -2.56
N ALA A 59 -13.12 -5.33 -2.93
CA ALA A 59 -14.30 -4.87 -2.22
C ALA A 59 -14.37 -5.57 -0.85
N THR A 60 -14.43 -4.77 0.21
CA THR A 60 -14.89 -5.24 1.53
C THR A 60 -16.35 -4.83 1.66
N ASP A 61 -17.12 -5.55 2.47
CA ASP A 61 -18.41 -5.04 2.93
C ASP A 61 -18.17 -3.72 3.68
N GLU A 62 -18.67 -2.60 3.14
CA GLU A 62 -18.46 -1.25 3.68
C GLU A 62 -18.94 -1.13 5.15
N SER A 63 -19.83 -2.03 5.56
CA SER A 63 -20.36 -2.13 6.92
C SER A 63 -19.29 -2.46 7.99
N GLU A 64 -18.18 -3.11 7.61
CA GLU A 64 -17.10 -3.44 8.56
C GLU A 64 -16.03 -2.34 8.69
N ILE A 65 -16.09 -1.30 7.86
CA ILE A 65 -15.07 -0.24 7.82
C ILE A 65 -15.53 0.94 8.69
N PRO A 66 -14.73 1.37 9.69
CA PRO A 66 -15.03 2.56 10.47
C PRO A 66 -15.34 3.78 9.60
N ARG A 67 -16.35 4.56 9.99
CA ARG A 67 -16.69 5.81 9.28
C ARG A 67 -15.51 6.78 9.29
N GLY A 68 -15.39 7.58 8.23
CA GLY A 68 -14.30 8.55 8.06
C GLY A 68 -13.03 7.98 7.42
N LEU A 69 -13.05 6.72 6.96
CA LEU A 69 -11.97 6.10 6.21
C LEU A 69 -12.15 6.28 4.69
N GLY A 70 -11.19 6.95 4.05
CA GLY A 70 -11.19 7.16 2.59
C GLY A 70 -10.74 5.94 1.76
N ALA A 71 -10.72 6.08 0.43
CA ALA A 71 -10.49 4.99 -0.53
C ALA A 71 -9.24 4.13 -0.28
N ARG A 72 -8.10 4.72 0.14
CA ARG A 72 -6.87 3.95 0.45
C ARG A 72 -7.07 2.97 1.61
N HIS A 73 -7.83 3.37 2.62
CA HIS A 73 -8.14 2.52 3.76
C HIS A 73 -9.09 1.37 3.35
N ILE A 74 -10.06 1.65 2.49
CA ILE A 74 -10.99 0.64 1.97
C ILE A 74 -10.24 -0.40 1.14
N ALA A 75 -9.35 0.05 0.26
CA ALA A 75 -8.48 -0.83 -0.51
C ALA A 75 -7.58 -1.70 0.39
N ALA A 76 -7.00 -1.11 1.44
CA ALA A 76 -6.16 -1.82 2.41
C ALA A 76 -6.94 -2.86 3.23
N ALA A 77 -8.14 -2.51 3.72
CA ALA A 77 -9.02 -3.46 4.39
C ALA A 77 -9.38 -4.61 3.45
N GLY A 78 -9.83 -4.31 2.23
CA GLY A 78 -10.27 -5.34 1.29
C GLY A 78 -9.18 -6.28 0.87
N ILE A 79 -8.01 -5.75 0.49
CA ILE A 79 -6.93 -6.62 0.02
C ILE A 79 -6.41 -7.52 1.13
N THR A 80 -6.40 -7.03 2.37
CA THR A 80 -5.93 -7.80 3.53
C THR A 80 -6.99 -8.77 4.06
N ALA A 81 -8.28 -8.56 3.78
CA ALA A 81 -9.35 -9.52 4.05
C ALA A 81 -9.23 -10.77 3.16
N LEU A 82 -8.82 -10.57 1.90
CA LEU A 82 -8.74 -11.63 0.89
C LEU A 82 -7.37 -12.31 0.81
N THR A 83 -6.36 -11.78 1.50
CA THR A 83 -4.97 -12.29 1.43
C THR A 83 -4.35 -12.44 2.81
N ASN A 84 -3.07 -12.85 2.84
CA ASN A 84 -2.24 -12.83 4.05
C ASN A 84 -1.37 -11.57 4.14
N ALA A 85 -1.55 -10.61 3.22
CA ALA A 85 -0.78 -9.38 3.22
C ALA A 85 -1.10 -8.51 4.45
N VAL A 86 -0.15 -7.63 4.77
CA VAL A 86 -0.35 -6.50 5.66
C VAL A 86 -0.30 -5.25 4.79
N ALA A 87 -1.25 -4.34 4.99
CA ALA A 87 -1.28 -3.07 4.26
C ALA A 87 -0.95 -1.92 5.23
N ILE A 88 -0.06 -1.05 4.79
CA ILE A 88 0.32 0.19 5.49
C ILE A 88 -0.28 1.35 4.71
N VAL A 89 -1.01 2.22 5.38
CA VAL A 89 -1.69 3.37 4.77
C VAL A 89 -1.28 4.63 5.52
N ILE A 90 -0.86 5.65 4.78
CA ILE A 90 -0.71 7.01 5.29
C ILE A 90 -1.96 7.79 4.91
N SER A 91 -2.65 8.34 5.91
CA SER A 91 -3.83 9.15 5.71
C SER A 91 -3.45 10.52 5.16
N GLU A 92 -4.07 10.91 4.05
CA GLU A 92 -3.85 12.22 3.43
C GLU A 92 -4.35 13.37 4.31
N SER A 93 -5.48 13.19 4.98
CA SER A 93 -6.13 14.23 5.76
C SER A 93 -5.51 14.46 7.14
N THR A 94 -4.93 13.41 7.73
CA THR A 94 -4.40 13.46 9.12
C THR A 94 -2.89 13.25 9.19
N GLY A 95 -2.30 12.57 8.21
CA GLY A 95 -0.92 12.10 8.26
C GLY A 95 -0.72 10.86 9.14
N ASP A 96 -1.78 10.30 9.73
CA ASP A 96 -1.71 9.08 10.52
C ASP A 96 -1.24 7.89 9.68
N VAL A 97 -0.44 7.03 10.29
CA VAL A 97 -0.04 5.74 9.70
C VAL A 97 -0.91 4.64 10.29
N ARG A 98 -1.59 3.89 9.43
CA ARG A 98 -2.52 2.81 9.82
C ARG A 98 -2.10 1.49 9.20
N LEU A 99 -2.20 0.41 9.98
CA LEU A 99 -1.91 -0.94 9.52
C LEU A 99 -3.20 -1.75 9.46
N PHE A 100 -3.38 -2.48 8.36
CA PHE A 100 -4.49 -3.39 8.14
C PHE A 100 -4.00 -4.82 7.97
N ARG A 101 -4.73 -5.78 8.55
CA ARG A 101 -4.51 -7.22 8.41
C ARG A 101 -5.84 -7.93 8.59
N LYS A 102 -6.14 -8.94 7.74
CA LYS A 102 -7.40 -9.70 7.81
C LYS A 102 -8.65 -8.80 7.81
N GLY A 103 -8.65 -7.76 7.00
CA GLY A 103 -9.77 -6.82 6.87
C GLY A 103 -9.87 -5.77 7.97
N LYS A 104 -9.07 -5.88 9.03
CA LYS A 104 -9.20 -5.04 10.23
C LYS A 104 -8.01 -4.12 10.39
N MET A 105 -8.27 -2.92 10.91
CA MET A 105 -7.21 -2.04 11.40
C MET A 105 -6.63 -2.64 12.69
N ILE A 106 -5.33 -2.88 12.70
CA ILE A 106 -4.63 -3.48 13.84
C ILE A 106 -3.73 -2.49 14.59
N MET A 107 -3.43 -1.34 13.97
CA MET A 107 -2.59 -0.30 14.57
C MET A 107 -2.91 1.06 13.92
N ASN A 108 -2.87 2.12 14.73
CA ASN A 108 -2.92 3.52 14.31
C ASN A 108 -1.78 4.26 15.02
N ILE A 109 -0.95 4.95 14.25
CA ILE A 109 0.14 5.78 14.74
C ILE A 109 -0.17 7.21 14.31
N GLU A 110 -0.50 8.05 15.28
CA GLU A 110 -0.80 9.45 15.04
C GLU A 110 0.46 10.20 14.59
N LYS A 111 0.29 11.13 13.66
CA LYS A 111 1.38 12.01 13.27
C LYS A 111 1.83 12.81 14.50
N SER A 112 3.11 12.73 14.86
CA SER A 112 3.65 13.53 15.95
C SER A 112 3.44 15.02 15.67
N ALA A 113 2.81 15.73 16.59
CA ALA A 113 2.83 17.20 16.58
C ALA A 113 4.30 17.64 16.69
N ARG A 114 4.77 18.42 15.72
CA ARG A 114 6.08 19.08 15.79
C ARG A 114 6.01 20.26 16.72
#